data_AF-A0A5N5LI74-F1
#
_entry.id   AF-A0A5N5LI74-F1
#
_cell.length_a   1.000
_cell.length_b   1.000
_cell.length_c   1.000
_cell.angle_alpha   90.00
_cell.angle_beta   90.00
_cell.angle_gamma   90.00
#
_symmetry.space_group_name_H-M   'P 1'
#
loop_
_entity.id
_entity.type
_entity.pdbx_description
1 polymer ?
#
loop_
_entity_poly.entity_id
_entity_poly.type
_entity_poly.pdbx_seq_one_letter_code
_entity_poly.pdbx_strand_id
1 'polypeptide(L)'
;MAAELKPLILAGSRSTRMGSPKHLLKCPDGTPLYQRQIRLLRNACPTATTIYISLAKDSEKDPDLRGAGRHKLQIIYDLDANETDQSLGPAQGLLTAHQHDLTATWLVLAVDYPLVSTDMLGQLQDAYQSPVTCFRNADGYCEPLIGIWPPEALRRLGQNIRHVTGPGPRPSLNI
;
A
#
# COMPACT_ATOMS: atom_id res chain seq x y z
N MET A 1 20.73 14.27 -1.90
CA MET A 1 20.39 13.36 -0.78
C MET A 1 19.24 12.50 -1.27
N ALA A 2 19.37 11.17 -1.26
CA ALA A 2 18.26 10.30 -1.61
C ALA A 2 17.13 10.52 -0.60
N ALA A 3 15.88 10.63 -1.07
CA ALA A 3 14.74 10.78 -0.17
C ALA A 3 14.60 9.51 0.67
N GLU A 4 14.42 9.66 1.98
CA GLU A 4 14.16 8.51 2.86
C GLU A 4 12.77 7.93 2.53
N LEU A 5 12.75 6.67 2.09
CA LEU A 5 11.52 5.98 1.72
C LEU A 5 10.88 5.34 2.95
N LYS A 6 9.57 5.58 3.13
CA LYS A 6 8.79 4.93 4.17
C LYS A 6 8.10 3.68 3.60
N PRO A 7 8.41 2.48 4.09
CA PRO A 7 7.79 1.25 3.60
C PRO A 7 6.34 1.13 4.08
N LEU A 8 5.42 0.93 3.14
CA LEU A 8 3.98 0.82 3.35
C LEU A 8 3.45 -0.48 2.76
N ILE A 9 2.78 -1.27 3.59
CA ILE A 9 1.99 -2.43 3.16
C ILE A 9 0.55 -2.00 3.00
N LEU A 10 -0.02 -2.25 1.82
CA LEU A 10 -1.47 -2.18 1.62
C LEU A 10 -2.05 -3.56 1.92
N ALA A 11 -2.57 -3.74 3.13
CA ALA A 11 -3.17 -5.01 3.57
C ALA A 11 -4.60 -5.18 3.05
N GLY A 12 -5.20 -4.09 2.55
CA GLY A 12 -6.52 -4.09 1.92
C GLY A 12 -7.68 -4.17 2.92
N SER A 13 -8.89 -4.23 2.36
CA SER A 13 -10.13 -4.43 3.09
C SER A 13 -10.62 -5.89 3.00
N ARG A 14 -11.73 -6.19 3.67
CA ARG A 14 -12.37 -7.51 3.68
C ARG A 14 -12.63 -8.01 2.25
N SER A 15 -12.10 -9.19 1.91
CA SER A 15 -12.39 -9.83 0.62
C SER A 15 -13.85 -10.27 0.58
N THR A 16 -14.69 -9.59 -0.19
CA THR A 16 -16.12 -9.90 -0.30
C THR A 16 -16.39 -11.24 -0.99
N ARG A 17 -15.45 -11.75 -1.80
CA ARG A 17 -15.57 -13.03 -2.52
C ARG A 17 -15.03 -14.25 -1.75
N MET A 18 -14.05 -14.05 -0.86
CA MET A 18 -13.33 -15.16 -0.21
C MET A 18 -13.72 -15.37 1.27
N GLY A 19 -14.51 -14.47 1.86
CA GLY A 19 -14.95 -14.55 3.25
C GLY A 19 -13.84 -14.27 4.30
N SER A 20 -12.57 -14.41 3.93
CA SER A 20 -11.40 -14.12 4.79
C SER A 20 -10.62 -12.89 4.33
N PRO A 21 -9.98 -12.13 5.24
CA PRO A 21 -9.15 -10.99 4.87
C PRO A 21 -7.93 -11.42 4.07
N LYS A 22 -7.64 -10.72 2.96
CA LYS A 22 -6.54 -11.09 2.05
C LYS A 22 -5.19 -11.13 2.75
N HIS A 23 -4.94 -10.20 3.66
CA HIS A 23 -3.64 -10.11 4.36
C HIS A 23 -3.33 -11.33 5.22
N LEU A 24 -4.34 -12.03 5.74
CA LEU A 24 -4.19 -13.24 6.55
C LEU A 24 -4.16 -14.54 5.72
N LEU A 25 -4.31 -14.45 4.40
CA LEU A 25 -4.10 -15.62 3.54
C LEU A 25 -2.68 -16.14 3.74
N LYS A 26 -2.54 -17.45 3.79
CA LYS A 26 -1.26 -18.11 4.06
C LYS A 26 -0.56 -18.41 2.74
N CYS A 27 0.74 -18.13 2.71
CA CYS A 27 1.66 -18.66 1.71
C CYS A 27 1.72 -20.20 1.81
N PRO A 28 2.28 -20.89 0.80
CA PRO A 28 2.48 -22.35 0.87
C PRO A 28 3.29 -22.82 2.08
N ASP A 29 4.15 -21.95 2.63
CA ASP A 29 4.94 -22.20 3.85
C ASP A 29 4.16 -21.96 5.16
N GLY A 30 2.87 -21.59 5.07
CA GLY A 30 2.00 -21.30 6.20
C GLY A 30 2.07 -19.86 6.72
N THR A 31 2.99 -19.02 6.22
CA THR A 31 3.15 -17.64 6.68
C THR A 31 2.05 -16.73 6.11
N PRO A 32 1.40 -15.86 6.91
CA PRO A 32 0.49 -14.83 6.40
C PRO A 32 1.15 -13.90 5.37
N LEU A 33 0.40 -13.49 4.34
CA LEU A 33 0.91 -12.62 3.26
C LEU A 33 1.54 -11.33 3.80
N TYR A 34 0.89 -10.66 4.75
CA TYR A 34 1.44 -9.41 5.30
C TYR A 34 2.79 -9.61 6.00
N GLN A 35 2.99 -10.73 6.71
CA GLN A 35 4.26 -11.03 7.38
C GLN A 35 5.39 -11.25 6.36
N ARG A 36 5.06 -11.88 5.23
CA ARG A 36 6.01 -11.98 4.12
C ARG A 36 6.39 -10.61 3.59
N GLN A 37 5.43 -9.70 3.41
CA GLN A 37 5.73 -8.36 2.91
C GLN A 37 6.56 -7.55 3.92
N ILE A 38 6.34 -7.73 5.23
CA ILE A 38 7.20 -7.16 6.28
C ILE A 38 8.65 -7.64 6.11
N ARG A 39 8.87 -8.94 5.90
CA ARG A 39 10.23 -9.50 5.71
C ARG A 39 10.89 -8.89 4.48
N LEU A 40 10.18 -8.79 3.36
CA LEU A 40 10.71 -8.21 2.12
C LEU A 40 11.07 -6.74 2.30
N LEU A 41 10.19 -5.93 2.90
CA LEU A 41 10.42 -4.50 3.09
C LEU A 41 11.52 -4.20 4.10
N ARG A 42 11.67 -5.00 5.17
CA ARG A 42 12.81 -4.86 6.10
C ARG A 42 14.15 -5.09 5.41
N ASN A 43 14.21 -6.06 4.49
CA ASN A 43 15.42 -6.33 3.73
C ASN A 43 15.67 -5.27 2.66
N ALA A 44 14.62 -4.75 2.02
CA ALA A 44 14.74 -3.73 0.98
C ALA A 44 15.02 -2.32 1.53
N CYS A 45 14.57 -2.02 2.76
CA CYS A 45 14.74 -0.75 3.43
C CYS A 45 15.36 -0.95 4.82
N PRO A 46 16.63 -1.35 4.93
CA PRO A 46 17.27 -1.67 6.22
C PRO A 46 17.41 -0.45 7.13
N THR A 47 17.41 0.76 6.56
CA THR A 47 17.45 2.03 7.31
C THR A 47 16.09 2.42 7.88
N ALA A 48 14.99 1.89 7.32
CA ALA A 48 13.65 2.20 7.78
C ALA A 48 13.39 1.53 9.14
N THR A 49 13.20 2.34 10.17
CA THR A 49 12.93 1.84 11.52
C THR A 49 11.52 1.28 11.66
N THR A 50 10.56 1.86 10.95
CA THR A 50 9.13 1.53 11.05
C THR A 50 8.59 1.01 9.73
N ILE A 51 7.83 -0.08 9.76
CA ILE A 51 7.00 -0.52 8.63
C ILE A 51 5.56 -0.11 8.89
N TYR A 52 4.94 0.55 7.91
CA TYR A 52 3.56 1.00 7.99
C TYR A 52 2.63 -0.02 7.33
N ILE A 53 1.44 -0.20 7.88
CA ILE A 53 0.43 -1.11 7.35
C ILE A 53 -0.89 -0.35 7.26
N SER A 54 -1.36 -0.08 6.04
CA SER A 54 -2.73 0.41 5.82
C SER A 54 -3.69 -0.77 5.90
N LEU A 55 -4.69 -0.64 6.79
CA LEU A 55 -5.65 -1.68 7.09
C LEU A 55 -7.04 -1.07 7.33
N ALA A 56 -8.08 -1.67 6.76
CA ALA A 56 -9.45 -1.22 7.07
C ALA A 56 -9.79 -1.47 8.56
N LYS A 57 -10.52 -0.55 9.20
CA LYS A 57 -10.82 -0.57 10.65
C LYS A 57 -11.36 -1.93 11.13
N ASP A 58 -12.33 -2.48 10.42
CA ASP A 58 -13.03 -3.72 10.75
C ASP A 58 -12.29 -4.99 10.29
N SER A 59 -11.08 -4.86 9.75
CA SER A 59 -10.29 -6.01 9.35
C SER A 59 -9.87 -6.84 10.57
N GLU A 60 -9.98 -8.15 10.44
CA GLU A 60 -9.49 -9.09 11.44
C GLU A 60 -7.97 -8.97 11.61
N LYS A 61 -7.53 -9.11 12.86
CA LYS A 61 -6.14 -9.00 13.27
C LYS A 61 -5.77 -10.29 14.00
N ASP A 62 -4.73 -10.95 13.52
CA ASP A 62 -4.08 -12.04 14.23
C ASP A 62 -3.31 -11.50 15.46
N PRO A 63 -2.82 -12.37 16.37
CA PRO A 63 -2.08 -11.92 17.55
C PRO A 63 -0.88 -11.03 17.24
N ASP A 64 -0.20 -11.28 16.11
CA ASP A 64 0.99 -10.55 15.70
C ASP A 64 0.66 -9.11 15.26
N LEU A 65 -0.40 -8.90 14.48
CA LEU A 65 -0.90 -7.55 14.14
C LEU A 65 -1.43 -6.82 15.37
N ARG A 66 -2.06 -7.52 16.33
CA ARG A 66 -2.45 -6.90 17.61
C ARG A 66 -1.23 -6.46 18.43
N GLY A 67 -0.11 -7.17 18.28
CA GLY A 67 1.18 -6.85 18.88
C GLY A 67 2.05 -5.87 18.07
N ALA A 68 1.54 -5.26 16.99
CA ALA A 68 2.30 -4.47 16.02
C ALA A 68 3.31 -3.48 16.62
N GLY A 69 2.92 -2.77 17.68
CA GLY A 69 3.80 -1.80 18.36
C GLY A 69 5.10 -2.39 18.91
N ARG A 70 5.13 -3.69 19.23
CA ARG A 70 6.34 -4.39 19.71
C ARG A 70 7.35 -4.70 18.59
N HIS A 71 6.90 -4.69 17.35
CA HIS A 71 7.69 -5.10 16.17
C HIS A 71 8.07 -3.92 15.27
N LYS A 72 8.02 -2.69 15.78
CA LYS A 72 8.19 -1.46 15.00
C LYS A 72 7.25 -1.42 13.79
N LEU A 73 6.04 -1.93 13.97
CA LEU A 73 4.97 -1.87 12.98
C LEU A 73 3.97 -0.81 13.40
N GLN A 74 3.54 0.01 12.45
CA GLN A 74 2.53 1.03 12.68
C GLN A 74 1.33 0.79 11.77
N ILE A 75 0.18 0.49 12.39
CA ILE A 75 -1.07 0.31 11.65
C ILE A 75 -1.71 1.68 11.44
N ILE A 76 -2.01 1.99 10.18
CA ILE A 76 -2.75 3.17 9.76
C ILE A 76 -4.14 2.69 9.33
N TYR A 77 -5.17 3.17 10.02
CA TYR A 77 -6.54 2.79 9.69
C TYR A 77 -7.13 3.72 8.64
N ASP A 78 -7.78 3.14 7.64
CA ASP A 78 -8.48 3.90 6.60
C ASP A 78 -9.49 4.87 7.22
N LEU A 79 -9.51 6.11 6.73
CA LEU A 79 -10.14 7.23 7.43
C LEU A 79 -11.67 7.14 7.48
N ASP A 80 -12.33 6.72 6.41
CA ASP A 80 -13.80 6.67 6.36
C ASP A 80 -14.29 5.44 5.60
N ALA A 81 -14.82 4.46 6.32
CA ALA A 81 -15.90 3.64 5.79
C ALA A 81 -17.18 4.45 5.99
N ASN A 82 -17.43 5.46 5.15
CA ASN A 82 -18.80 5.96 5.07
C ASN A 82 -19.70 4.78 4.71
N GLU A 83 -20.88 4.70 5.31
CA GLU A 83 -21.85 3.59 5.20
C GLU A 83 -22.31 3.29 3.76
N THR A 84 -21.82 4.03 2.77
CA THR A 84 -21.89 3.66 1.37
C THR A 84 -20.80 2.64 1.07
N ASP A 85 -21.19 1.42 0.69
CA ASP A 85 -20.36 0.27 0.28
C ASP A 85 -19.27 0.53 -0.80
N GLN A 86 -19.01 1.78 -1.16
CA GLN A 86 -18.01 2.22 -2.12
C GLN A 86 -16.67 2.54 -1.43
N SER A 87 -15.91 1.49 -1.13
CA SER A 87 -14.48 1.65 -0.87
C SER A 87 -13.80 2.24 -2.11
N LEU A 88 -12.96 3.27 -1.94
CA LEU A 88 -12.05 3.79 -2.98
C LEU A 88 -10.94 2.79 -3.35
N GLY A 89 -11.02 1.56 -2.84
CA GLY A 89 -10.09 0.48 -3.08
C GLY A 89 -8.69 0.81 -2.54
N PRO A 90 -7.62 0.30 -3.17
CA PRO A 90 -6.24 0.55 -2.75
C PRO A 90 -5.85 2.03 -2.69
N ALA A 91 -6.52 2.90 -3.44
CA ALA A 91 -6.29 4.34 -3.38
C ALA A 91 -6.67 4.93 -2.02
N GLN A 92 -7.66 4.36 -1.31
CA GLN A 92 -7.98 4.74 0.06
C GLN A 92 -6.76 4.56 0.97
N GLY A 93 -6.06 3.42 0.87
CA GLY A 93 -4.89 3.13 1.70
C GLY A 93 -3.73 4.07 1.42
N LEU A 94 -3.49 4.40 0.14
CA LEU A 94 -2.51 5.40 -0.28
C LEU A 94 -2.81 6.79 0.29
N LEU A 95 -4.06 7.26 0.17
CA LEU A 95 -4.47 8.56 0.69
C LEU A 95 -4.44 8.61 2.22
N THR A 96 -4.81 7.51 2.87
CA THR A 96 -4.74 7.41 4.34
C THR A 96 -3.29 7.48 4.81
N ALA A 97 -2.35 6.80 4.12
CA ALA A 97 -0.92 6.94 4.39
C ALA A 97 -0.42 8.37 4.13
N HIS A 98 -0.87 9.01 3.05
CA HIS A 98 -0.54 10.41 2.80
C HIS A 98 -1.04 11.35 3.91
N GLN A 99 -2.26 11.16 4.41
CA GLN A 99 -2.79 11.96 5.52
C GLN A 99 -2.06 11.69 6.84
N HIS A 100 -1.52 10.48 6.99
CA HIS A 100 -0.66 10.14 8.13
C HIS A 100 0.68 10.88 8.10
N ASP A 101 1.29 11.03 6.93
CA ASP A 101 2.47 11.86 6.72
C ASP A 101 2.45 12.53 5.34
N LEU A 102 2.20 13.84 5.36
CA LEU A 102 2.04 14.68 4.17
C LEU A 102 3.35 14.90 3.41
N THR A 103 4.51 14.54 4.00
CA THR A 103 5.84 14.78 3.44
C THR A 103 6.58 13.50 3.07
N ALA A 104 6.06 12.34 3.46
CA ALA A 104 6.67 11.05 3.20
C ALA A 104 6.60 10.64 1.72
N THR A 105 7.70 10.06 1.24
CA THR A 105 7.71 9.26 0.01
C THR A 105 7.55 7.79 0.40
N TRP A 106 6.51 7.15 -0.13
CA TRP A 106 6.12 5.81 0.30
C TRP A 106 6.62 4.75 -0.68
N LEU A 107 7.36 3.75 -0.19
CA LEU A 107 7.59 2.50 -0.93
C LEU A 107 6.42 1.56 -0.63
N VAL A 108 5.54 1.39 -1.60
CA VAL A 108 4.27 0.68 -1.47
C VAL A 108 4.41 -0.75 -1.94
N LEU A 109 3.90 -1.69 -1.15
CA LEU A 109 3.78 -3.10 -1.52
C LEU A 109 2.46 -3.68 -1.01
N ALA A 110 1.52 -3.94 -1.90
CA ALA A 110 0.27 -4.63 -1.54
C ALA A 110 0.49 -6.13 -1.29
N VAL A 111 -0.41 -6.72 -0.50
CA VAL A 111 -0.40 -8.17 -0.21
C VAL A 111 -0.79 -9.02 -1.42
N ASP A 112 -1.44 -8.45 -2.44
CA ASP A 112 -1.82 -9.12 -3.68
C ASP A 112 -0.62 -9.52 -4.57
N TYR A 113 0.60 -9.13 -4.21
CA TYR A 113 1.83 -9.48 -4.93
C TYR A 113 2.70 -10.48 -4.15
N PRO A 114 2.25 -11.74 -3.98
CA PRO A 114 3.00 -12.73 -3.23
C PRO A 114 4.28 -13.15 -3.94
N LEU A 115 4.50 -12.90 -5.23
CA LEU A 115 5.72 -13.36 -5.91
C LEU A 115 6.86 -12.33 -5.95
N VAL A 116 6.66 -11.17 -5.33
CA VAL A 116 7.68 -10.11 -5.26
C VAL A 116 8.89 -10.56 -4.43
N SER A 117 10.07 -10.16 -4.87
CA SER A 117 11.35 -10.39 -4.19
C SER A 117 11.97 -9.08 -3.68
N THR A 118 12.94 -9.20 -2.78
CA THR A 118 13.73 -8.05 -2.31
C THR A 118 14.51 -7.39 -3.45
N ASP A 119 15.01 -8.17 -4.41
CA ASP A 119 15.74 -7.64 -5.57
C ASP A 119 14.86 -6.75 -6.44
N MET A 120 13.58 -7.13 -6.64
CA MET A 120 12.62 -6.28 -7.35
C MET A 120 12.40 -4.95 -6.60
N LEU A 121 12.29 -4.98 -5.28
CA LEU A 121 12.17 -3.74 -4.49
C LEU A 121 13.45 -2.89 -4.56
N GLY A 122 14.63 -3.51 -4.65
CA GLY A 122 15.90 -2.82 -4.92
C GLY A 122 15.88 -2.12 -6.27
N GLN A 123 15.54 -2.85 -7.34
CA GLN A 123 15.41 -2.28 -8.70
C GLN A 123 14.44 -1.10 -8.75
N LEU A 124 13.30 -1.21 -8.04
CA LEU A 124 12.32 -0.14 -7.97
C LEU A 124 12.87 1.12 -7.30
N GLN A 125 13.67 0.96 -6.24
CA GLN A 125 14.35 2.07 -5.55
C GLN A 125 15.43 2.71 -6.42
N ASP A 126 16.24 1.89 -7.09
CA ASP A 126 17.32 2.36 -7.98
C ASP A 126 16.76 3.12 -9.20
N ALA A 127 15.60 2.71 -9.70
CA ALA A 127 14.91 3.33 -10.82
C ALA A 127 14.04 4.54 -10.43
N TYR A 128 14.00 4.91 -9.15
CA TYR A 128 13.03 5.89 -8.65
C TYR A 128 13.17 7.26 -9.32
N GLN A 129 12.07 7.70 -9.94
CA GLN A 129 11.85 9.03 -10.48
C GLN A 129 10.42 9.52 -10.17
N SER A 130 10.30 10.80 -9.87
CA SER A 130 9.01 11.50 -9.77
C SER A 130 8.33 11.53 -11.16
N PRO A 131 7.00 11.44 -11.28
CA PRO A 131 5.98 11.55 -10.22
C PRO A 131 5.64 10.25 -9.50
N VAL A 132 5.71 9.09 -10.14
CA VAL A 132 5.52 7.77 -9.51
C VAL A 132 6.39 6.79 -10.27
N THR A 133 7.10 5.92 -9.58
CA THR A 133 7.79 4.77 -10.21
C THR A 133 7.10 3.49 -9.79
N CYS A 134 6.74 2.63 -10.74
CA CYS A 134 6.14 1.33 -10.47
C CYS A 134 6.49 0.35 -11.58
N PHE A 135 6.21 -0.94 -11.34
CA PHE A 135 6.39 -1.95 -12.38
C PHE A 135 5.34 -1.84 -13.47
N ARG A 136 5.67 -2.35 -14.65
CA ARG A 136 4.73 -2.57 -15.75
C ARG A 136 4.62 -4.08 -15.99
N ASN A 137 3.39 -4.59 -16.08
CA ASN A 137 3.17 -6.00 -16.37
C ASN A 137 3.32 -6.30 -17.88
N ALA A 138 3.23 -7.59 -18.24
CA ALA A 138 3.43 -8.06 -19.61
C ALA A 138 2.43 -7.46 -20.61
N ASP A 139 1.22 -7.13 -20.15
CA ASP A 139 0.16 -6.52 -20.96
C ASP A 139 0.33 -5.00 -21.10
N GLY A 140 1.38 -4.44 -20.50
CA GLY A 140 1.71 -3.02 -20.59
C GLY A 140 1.03 -2.14 -19.55
N TYR A 141 0.27 -2.70 -18.60
CA TYR A 141 -0.35 -1.93 -17.52
C TYR A 141 0.64 -1.66 -16.39
N CYS A 142 0.57 -0.45 -15.84
CA CYS A 142 1.32 -0.07 -14.66
C CYS A 142 0.73 -0.73 -13.40
N GLU A 143 1.59 -1.15 -12.48
CA GLU A 143 1.26 -1.82 -11.22
C GLU A 143 1.49 -0.87 -10.03
N PRO A 144 0.62 0.13 -9.81
CA PRO A 144 0.83 1.21 -8.85
C PRO A 144 0.93 0.76 -7.38
N LEU A 145 0.50 -0.47 -7.10
CA LEU A 145 0.46 -1.06 -5.76
C LEU A 145 1.76 -1.78 -5.39
N ILE A 146 2.71 -1.81 -6.32
CA ILE A 146 4.14 -2.04 -6.11
C ILE A 146 4.91 -0.86 -6.73
N GLY A 147 5.06 0.21 -5.96
CA GLY A 147 5.55 1.47 -6.48
C GLY A 147 6.04 2.44 -5.42
N ILE A 148 6.72 3.50 -5.85
CA ILE A 148 7.19 4.59 -5.01
C ILE A 148 6.35 5.82 -5.27
N TRP A 149 5.71 6.30 -4.20
CA TRP A 149 4.72 7.38 -4.22
C TRP A 149 5.20 8.60 -3.43
N PRO A 150 5.69 9.66 -4.08
CA PRO A 150 6.01 10.92 -3.42
C PRO A 150 4.76 11.71 -3.01
N PRO A 151 4.90 12.66 -2.07
CA PRO A 151 3.80 13.50 -1.58
C PRO A 151 2.97 14.16 -2.68
N GLU A 152 3.65 14.73 -3.69
CA GLU A 152 3.01 15.46 -4.77
C GLU A 152 2.11 14.55 -5.63
N ALA A 153 2.51 13.30 -5.85
CA ALA A 153 1.67 12.34 -6.57
C ALA A 153 0.45 11.92 -5.76
N LEU A 154 0.61 11.73 -4.44
CA LEU A 154 -0.51 11.41 -3.55
C LEU A 154 -1.49 12.58 -3.42
N ARG A 155 -0.99 13.81 -3.41
CA ARG A 155 -1.82 15.03 -3.47
C ARG A 155 -2.66 15.06 -4.74
N ARG A 156 -2.06 14.77 -5.91
CA ARG A 156 -2.78 14.68 -7.19
C ARG A 156 -3.79 13.53 -7.23
N LEU A 157 -3.44 12.36 -6.68
CA LEU A 157 -4.36 11.24 -6.54
C LEU A 157 -5.62 11.66 -5.76
N GLY A 158 -5.44 12.38 -4.64
CA GLY A 158 -6.56 12.89 -3.85
C GLY A 158 -7.44 13.88 -4.61
N GLN A 159 -6.84 14.75 -5.42
CA GLN A 159 -7.58 15.68 -6.28
C GLN A 159 -8.39 14.95 -7.37
N ASN A 160 -7.77 13.98 -8.04
CA ASN A 160 -8.42 13.19 -9.09
C ASN A 160 -9.63 12.42 -8.57
N ILE A 161 -9.52 11.81 -7.40
CA ILE A 161 -10.63 11.06 -6.81
C ILE A 161 -11.80 11.98 -6.46
N ARG A 162 -11.54 13.17 -5.90
CA ARG A 162 -12.60 14.17 -5.62
C ARG A 162 -13.33 14.62 -6.88
N HIS A 163 -12.63 14.73 -8.01
CA HIS A 163 -13.24 15.05 -9.30
C HIS A 163 -14.07 13.90 -9.87
N VAL A 164 -13.63 12.64 -9.70
CA VAL A 164 -14.37 11.43 -10.13
C VAL A 164 -15.65 11.23 -9.31
N THR A 165 -15.67 11.64 -8.04
CA THR A 165 -16.84 11.56 -7.15
C THR A 165 -17.76 12.78 -7.20
N GLY A 166 -17.44 13.81 -8.00
CA GLY A 166 -18.34 14.93 -8.30
C GLY A 166 -19.38 14.55 -9.37
N PRO A 167 -20.42 15.36 -9.63
CA PRO A 167 -21.50 15.06 -10.58
C PRO A 167 -21.08 15.15 -12.07
N GLY A 168 -19.79 14.96 -12.39
CA GLY A 168 -19.23 15.07 -13.74
C GLY A 168 -18.82 13.71 -14.34
N PRO A 169 -18.59 13.65 -15.67
CA PRO A 169 -18.18 12.42 -16.33
C PRO A 169 -16.81 11.96 -15.82
N ARG A 170 -16.66 10.64 -15.60
CA ARG A 170 -15.44 10.03 -15.05
C ARG A 170 -14.26 10.20 -16.03
N PRO A 171 -13.18 10.91 -15.68
CA PRO A 171 -11.97 10.89 -16.50
C PRO A 171 -11.25 9.54 -16.36
N SER A 172 -10.71 9.05 -17.47
CA SER A 172 -9.76 7.93 -17.50
C SER A 172 -8.51 8.31 -16.70
N LEU A 173 -8.15 7.49 -15.71
CA LEU A 173 -6.89 7.63 -14.96
C LEU A 173 -5.71 7.36 -15.91
N ASN A 174 -5.11 8.41 -16.45
CA ASN A 174 -3.74 8.36 -16.94
C ASN A 174 -2.83 8.70 -15.76
N ILE A 175 -2.23 7.65 -15.19
CA ILE A 175 -1.05 7.72 -14.32
C ILE A 175 0.20 7.94 -15.17
#